data_AF-A0A7X8ZIR4-F1
#
_entry.id   AF-A0A7X8ZIR4-F1
#
_cell.length_a   1.000
_cell.length_b   1.000
_cell.length_c   1.000
_cell.angle_alpha   90.00
_cell.angle_beta   90.00
_cell.angle_gamma   90.00
#
_symmetry.space_group_name_H-M   'P 1'
#
loop_
_entity.id
_entity.type
_entity.pdbx_description
1 polymer ?
#
loop_
_entity_poly.entity_id
_entity_poly.type
_entity_poly.pdbx_seq_one_letter_code
_entity_poly.pdbx_strand_id
1 'polypeptide(L)'
;MRELKFDANLGFQQEAIHAITDIFLGQKVCSSNFTVRKTVEEINLHEDVQGYSNRLELLPEEIMENIHAIQLRNGQAQSPEAITRTMNFSIWMETGTGKTYV
;
A
#
# COMPACT_ATOMS: atom_id res chain seq x y z
N MET A 1 22.84 -15.07 26.31
CA MET A 1 22.57 -14.51 24.97
C MET A 1 21.07 -14.26 24.89
N ARG A 2 20.60 -13.02 24.70
CA ARG A 2 19.16 -12.77 24.51
C ARG A 2 18.86 -12.99 23.04
N GLU A 3 18.11 -14.03 22.72
CA GLU A 3 17.61 -14.26 21.37
C GLU A 3 16.56 -13.19 21.04
N LEU A 4 16.72 -12.51 19.91
CA LEU A 4 15.65 -11.74 19.30
C LEU A 4 14.59 -12.73 18.85
N LYS A 5 13.54 -12.90 19.64
CA LYS A 5 12.37 -13.67 19.24
C LYS A 5 11.47 -12.76 18.42
N PHE A 6 11.42 -13.03 17.12
CA PHE A 6 10.44 -12.42 16.24
C PHE A 6 9.05 -12.95 16.60
N ASP A 7 8.11 -12.02 16.75
CA ASP A 7 6.69 -12.32 16.90
C ASP A 7 5.94 -11.56 15.80
N ALA A 8 5.35 -12.29 14.86
CA ALA A 8 4.61 -11.73 13.74
C ALA A 8 3.24 -11.16 14.15
N ASN A 9 2.74 -11.51 15.34
CA ASN A 9 1.35 -11.30 15.74
C ASN A 9 1.20 -10.19 16.79
N LEU A 10 2.16 -9.26 16.85
CA LEU A 10 2.05 -8.09 17.73
C LEU A 10 0.89 -7.21 17.25
N GLY A 11 -0.11 -7.01 18.11
CA GLY A 11 -1.35 -6.32 17.76
C GLY A 11 -1.15 -4.93 17.16
N PHE A 12 -0.27 -4.12 17.74
CA PHE A 12 0.05 -2.78 17.23
C PHE A 12 0.73 -2.79 15.86
N GLN A 13 1.43 -3.88 15.49
CA GLN A 13 2.01 -4.03 14.15
C GLN A 13 0.92 -4.37 13.14
N GLN A 14 0.00 -5.27 13.52
CA GLN A 14 -1.15 -5.60 12.70
C GLN A 14 -2.05 -4.37 12.49
N GLU A 15 -2.34 -3.60 13.55
CA GLU A 15 -3.09 -2.35 13.44
C GLU A 15 -2.45 -1.36 12.45
N ALA A 16 -1.12 -1.24 12.47
CA ALA A 16 -0.39 -0.39 11.53
C ALA A 16 -0.45 -0.91 10.09
N ILE A 17 -0.30 -2.23 9.89
CA ILE A 17 -0.46 -2.87 8.57
C ILE A 17 -1.88 -2.61 8.05
N HIS A 18 -2.90 -2.90 8.86
CA HIS A 18 -4.30 -2.68 8.53
C HIS A 18 -4.59 -1.21 8.21
N ALA A 19 -3.99 -0.26 8.92
CA ALA A 19 -4.17 1.16 8.65
C ALA A 19 -3.67 1.60 7.26
N ILE A 20 -2.70 0.90 6.66
CA ILE A 20 -2.32 1.13 5.24
C ILE A 20 -3.16 0.30 4.29
N THR A 21 -3.30 -1.00 4.53
CA THR A 21 -3.96 -1.89 3.58
C THR A 21 -5.42 -1.51 3.37
N ASP A 22 -6.09 -1.05 4.44
CA ASP A 22 -7.50 -0.66 4.39
C ASP A 22 -7.74 0.59 3.55
N ILE A 23 -6.70 1.42 3.28
CA ILE A 23 -6.83 2.58 2.37
C ILE A 23 -7.29 2.12 0.98
N PHE A 24 -6.87 0.92 0.57
CA PHE A 24 -7.16 0.33 -0.74
C PHE A 24 -8.28 -0.71 -0.69
N LEU A 25 -9.12 -0.68 0.35
CA LEU A 25 -10.28 -1.56 0.44
C LEU A 25 -11.22 -1.34 -0.76
N GLY A 26 -11.65 -2.43 -1.39
CA GLY A 26 -12.43 -2.41 -2.64
C GLY A 26 -11.60 -2.50 -3.92
N GLN A 27 -10.26 -2.36 -3.83
CA GLN A 27 -9.38 -2.56 -4.99
C GLN A 27 -9.48 -3.99 -5.50
N LYS A 28 -9.81 -4.14 -6.79
CA LYS A 28 -9.83 -5.45 -7.45
C LYS A 28 -8.39 -5.92 -7.70
N VAL A 29 -8.21 -7.24 -7.65
CA VAL A 29 -6.96 -7.86 -8.09
C VAL A 29 -6.89 -7.74 -9.60
N CYS A 30 -6.13 -6.76 -10.09
CA CYS A 30 -6.01 -6.48 -11.51
C CYS A 30 -4.64 -6.94 -12.03
N SER A 31 -4.63 -8.05 -12.78
CA SER A 31 -3.50 -8.45 -13.60
C SER A 31 -3.63 -7.78 -14.98
N SER A 32 -3.04 -6.61 -15.16
CA SER A 32 -2.96 -5.99 -16.48
C SER A 32 -1.82 -6.62 -17.26
N ASN A 33 -2.14 -7.55 -18.15
CA ASN A 33 -1.17 -8.10 -19.10
C ASN A 33 -0.81 -7.01 -20.11
N PHE A 34 0.46 -6.64 -20.20
CA PHE A 34 0.94 -5.77 -21.28
C PHE A 34 2.06 -6.44 -22.07
N THR A 35 2.10 -6.16 -23.36
CA THR A 35 3.15 -6.64 -24.27
C THR A 35 4.15 -5.52 -24.47
N VAL A 36 5.42 -5.77 -24.14
CA VAL A 36 6.51 -4.85 -24.47
C VAL A 36 6.78 -4.98 -25.97
N ARG A 37 6.53 -3.92 -26.74
CA ARG A 37 6.94 -3.86 -28.16
C ARG A 37 8.39 -3.39 -28.23
N LYS A 38 9.23 -4.14 -28.94
CA LYS A 38 10.66 -3.87 -29.11
C LYS A 38 10.85 -2.56 -29.90
N THR A 39 11.53 -1.57 -29.30
CA THR A 39 12.19 -0.51 -30.07
C THR A 39 13.52 -1.07 -30.56
N VAL A 40 13.89 -0.76 -31.80
CA VAL A 40 14.82 -1.52 -32.67
C VAL A 40 16.25 -1.74 -32.10
N GLU A 41 16.62 -1.14 -30.97
CA GLU A 41 18.00 -1.14 -30.45
C GLU A 41 18.29 -2.16 -29.31
N GLU A 42 17.29 -2.78 -28.68
CA GLU A 42 17.54 -3.73 -27.58
C GLU A 42 17.61 -5.19 -28.05
N ILE A 43 18.79 -5.55 -28.58
CA ILE A 43 19.17 -6.92 -28.95
C ILE A 43 19.47 -7.68 -27.65
N ASN A 44 18.45 -8.28 -27.00
CA ASN A 44 18.54 -9.49 -26.13
C ASN A 44 17.28 -9.76 -25.25
N LEU A 45 16.16 -9.05 -25.44
CA LEU A 45 14.89 -9.46 -24.83
C LEU A 45 14.22 -10.54 -25.71
N HIS A 46 13.97 -11.72 -25.12
CA HIS A 46 13.19 -12.80 -25.74
C HIS A 46 11.81 -12.26 -26.16
N GLU A 47 11.36 -12.63 -27.36
CA GLU A 47 10.03 -12.29 -27.87
C GLU A 47 8.95 -12.82 -26.90
N ASP A 48 7.95 -11.99 -26.61
CA ASP A 48 6.75 -12.30 -25.82
C ASP A 48 6.90 -12.44 -24.29
N VAL A 49 7.59 -11.51 -23.63
CA VAL A 49 7.50 -11.39 -22.15
C VAL A 49 6.21 -10.66 -21.75
N GLN A 50 5.25 -11.40 -21.18
CA GLN A 50 4.05 -10.85 -20.56
C GLN A 50 4.44 -10.09 -19.29
N GLY A 51 4.27 -8.76 -19.29
CA GLY A 51 4.52 -7.92 -18.13
C GLY A 51 3.29 -7.83 -17.23
N TYR A 52 3.52 -7.81 -15.91
CA TYR A 52 2.53 -7.47 -14.90
C TYR A 52 2.78 -6.05 -14.39
N SER A 53 1.74 -5.22 -14.36
CA SER A 53 1.81 -3.85 -13.84
C SER A 53 0.84 -3.66 -12.69
N ASN A 54 1.22 -2.83 -11.72
CA ASN A 54 0.32 -2.40 -10.66
C ASN A 54 -0.69 -1.40 -11.23
N ARG A 55 -1.98 -1.62 -10.93
CA ARG A 55 -3.07 -0.73 -11.33
C ARG A 55 -3.91 -0.39 -10.11
N LEU A 56 -4.08 0.90 -9.85
CA LEU A 56 -5.07 1.42 -8.92
C LEU A 56 -6.34 1.75 -9.71
N GLU A 57 -7.47 1.14 -9.35
CA GLU A 57 -8.77 1.35 -9.99
C GLU A 57 -9.76 2.11 -9.12
N LEU A 58 -9.48 2.20 -7.82
CA LEU A 58 -10.30 2.97 -6.89
C LEU A 58 -10.38 4.44 -7.29
N LEU A 59 -11.58 4.98 -7.20
CA LEU A 59 -11.82 6.40 -7.37
C LEU A 59 -11.20 7.19 -6.21
N PRO A 60 -10.77 8.44 -6.42
CA PRO A 60 -10.25 9.29 -5.35
C PRO A 60 -11.22 9.41 -4.16
N GLU A 61 -12.52 9.41 -4.43
CA GLU A 61 -13.58 9.47 -3.42
C GLU A 61 -13.63 8.19 -2.57
N GLU A 62 -13.47 7.00 -3.18
CA GLU A 62 -13.43 5.72 -2.46
C GLU A 62 -12.19 5.63 -1.55
N ILE A 63 -11.04 6.10 -2.03
CA ILE A 63 -9.82 6.21 -1.22
C ILE A 63 -10.03 7.16 -0.04
N MET A 64 -10.70 8.29 -0.27
CA MET A 64 -10.98 9.27 0.78
C MET A 64 -11.91 8.70 1.85
N GLU A 65 -12.97 8.00 1.46
CA GLU A 65 -13.89 7.32 2.38
C GLU A 65 -13.15 6.29 3.24
N ASN A 66 -12.28 5.48 2.64
CA ASN A 66 -11.46 4.50 3.35
C ASN A 66 -10.54 5.19 4.39
N ILE A 67 -9.84 6.25 4.00
CA ILE A 67 -8.94 7.00 4.90
C ILE A 67 -9.72 7.61 6.06
N HIS A 68 -10.87 8.21 5.80
CA HIS A 68 -11.72 8.80 6.82
C HIS A 68 -12.26 7.74 7.80
N ALA A 69 -12.59 6.55 7.31
CA ALA A 69 -13.00 5.43 8.16
C ALA A 69 -11.84 4.94 9.06
N ILE A 70 -10.62 4.83 8.51
CA ILE A 70 -9.42 4.45 9.26
C ILE A 70 -9.07 5.49 10.33
N GLN A 71 -9.13 6.78 9.97
CA GLN A 71 -8.89 7.88 10.90
C GLN A 71 -9.88 7.85 12.06
N LEU A 72 -11.18 7.73 11.77
CA LEU A 72 -12.22 7.67 12.79
C LEU A 72 -12.05 6.46 13.72
N ARG A 73 -11.79 5.27 13.16
CA ARG A 73 -11.52 4.03 13.94
C ARG A 73 -10.32 4.19 14.88
N ASN A 74 -9.31 4.94 14.47
CA ASN A 74 -8.09 5.20 15.23
C ASN A 74 -8.15 6.50 16.08
N GLY A 75 -9.33 7.11 16.21
CA GLY A 75 -9.53 8.32 17.00
C GLY A 75 -8.83 9.58 16.47
N GLN A 76 -8.49 9.60 15.17
CA GLN A 76 -7.86 10.73 14.50
C GLN A 76 -8.91 11.63 13.84
N ALA A 77 -8.62 12.93 13.80
CA ALA A 77 -9.42 13.87 13.03
C ALA A 77 -9.30 13.56 11.53
N GLN A 78 -10.42 13.70 10.81
CA GLN A 78 -10.44 13.48 9.37
C GLN A 78 -9.59 14.52 8.65
N SER A 79 -8.71 14.07 7.77
CA SER A 79 -7.88 14.97 6.98
C SER A 79 -8.72 15.74 5.94
N PRO A 80 -8.39 17.02 5.66
CA PRO A 80 -8.99 17.75 4.56
C PRO A 80 -8.76 17.04 3.23
N GLU A 81 -9.76 17.06 2.36
CA GLU A 81 -9.73 16.40 1.06
C GLU A 81 -8.52 16.82 0.21
N ALA A 82 -8.13 18.11 0.27
CA ALA A 82 -6.97 18.63 -0.46
C ALA A 82 -5.65 17.91 -0.10
N ILE A 83 -5.49 17.48 1.16
CA ILE A 83 -4.31 16.73 1.62
C ILE A 83 -4.44 15.26 1.21
N THR A 84 -5.62 14.67 1.40
CA THR A 84 -5.90 13.27 1.07
C THR A 84 -5.67 12.97 -0.41
N ARG A 85 -6.04 13.89 -1.30
CA ARG A 85 -5.82 13.77 -2.76
C ARG A 85 -4.34 13.71 -3.16
N THR A 86 -3.41 14.07 -2.29
CA THR A 86 -1.97 13.96 -2.59
C THR A 86 -1.44 12.52 -2.52
N MET A 87 -2.22 11.58 -1.98
CA MET A 87 -1.85 10.16 -1.82
C MET A 87 -0.58 9.94 -1.00
N ASN A 88 -0.23 10.88 -0.11
CA ASN A 88 0.86 10.72 0.86
C ASN A 88 0.29 10.36 2.22
N PHE A 89 0.65 9.17 2.69
CA PHE A 89 0.15 8.62 3.95
C PHE A 89 1.28 8.44 4.95
N SER A 90 0.97 8.66 6.22
CA SER A 90 1.93 8.57 7.31
C SER A 90 1.37 7.71 8.43
N ILE A 91 2.19 6.79 8.92
CA ILE A 91 1.94 6.07 10.17
C ILE A 91 3.00 6.48 11.18
N TRP A 92 2.54 6.80 12.38
CA TRP A 92 3.41 7.07 13.51
C TRP A 92 3.49 5.84 14.40
N MET A 93 4.72 5.38 14.62
CA MET A 93 5.04 4.29 15.53
C MET A 93 6.22 4.70 16.41
N GLU A 94 6.17 4.33 17.69
CA GLU A 94 7.24 4.61 18.65
C GLU A 94 8.53 3.84 18.30
N THR A 95 9.68 4.34 18.75
CA THR A 95 10.96 3.64 18.58
C THR A 95 10.93 2.25 19.24
N GLY A 96 11.62 1.27 18.63
CA GLY A 96 11.63 -0.10 19.15
C GLY A 96 10.37 -0.95 18.89
N THR A 97 9.35 -0.42 18.21
CA THR A 97 8.10 -1.16 17.87
C THR A 97 8.16 -1.95 16.55
N GLY A 98 9.32 -2.03 15.90
CA GLY A 98 9.46 -2.82 14.68
C GLY A 98 8.80 -2.20 13.44
N LYS A 99 8.77 -0.87 13.32
CA LYS A 99 8.33 -0.12 12.13
C LYS A 99 9.00 -0.46 10.79
N THR A 100 9.99 -1.34 10.78
CA THR A 100 10.64 -1.86 9.55
C THR A 100 9.99 -3.17 9.09
N TYR A 101 9.28 -3.86 9.99
CA TYR A 101 8.53 -5.08 9.68
C TYR A 101 7.14 -4.76 9.12
N VAL A 102 6.50 -3.74 9.68
CA VAL A 102 5.29 -3.08 9.16
C VAL A 102 5.63 -2.37 7.85
#